data_AF-A0A3S3HYD0-F1
#
_entry.id   AF-A0A3S3HYD0-F1
#
_cell.length_a   1.000
_cell.length_b   1.000
_cell.length_c   1.000
_cell.angle_alpha   90.00
_cell.angle_beta   90.00
_cell.angle_gamma   90.00
#
_symmetry.space_group_name_H-M   'P 1'
#
loop_
_entity.id
_entity.type
_entity.pdbx_description
1 polymer ?
#
loop_
_entity_poly.entity_id
_entity_poly.type
_entity_poly.pdbx_seq_one_letter_code
_entity_poly.pdbx_strand_id
1 'polypeptide(L)' 'MLAAAFAVFRGRSGNLFKIIWHDGLGMSLYAKRLEKGRFLWPS' A
#
# COMPACT_ATOMS: atom_id res chain seq x y z
N MET A 1 2.28 0.43 -23.92
CA MET A 1 1.35 0.38 -22.78
C MET A 1 2.18 0.02 -21.55
N LEU A 2 2.84 1.04 -20.99
CA LEU A 2 4.02 0.91 -20.13
C LEU A 2 3.62 0.54 -18.69
N ALA A 3 4.43 -0.28 -18.05
CA ALA A 3 4.22 -0.82 -16.71
C ALA A 3 3.81 0.27 -15.69
N ALA A 4 2.64 0.10 -15.06
CA ALA A 4 2.27 0.86 -13.88
C ALA A 4 3.01 0.29 -12.67
N ALA A 5 3.93 1.06 -12.09
CA ALA A 5 4.58 0.68 -10.84
C ALA A 5 3.60 0.94 -9.68
N PHE A 6 3.39 -0.10 -8.85
CA PHE A 6 2.64 0.01 -7.61
C PHE A 6 3.60 -0.20 -6.43
N ALA A 7 3.50 0.66 -5.42
CA ALA A 7 4.34 0.58 -4.23
C ALA A 7 3.46 0.29 -3.01
N VAL A 8 3.86 -0.72 -2.24
CA VAL A 8 3.19 -1.14 -1.01
C VAL A 8 4.08 -0.83 0.18
N PHE A 9 3.54 -0.12 1.16
CA PHE A 9 4.25 0.27 2.37
C PHE A 9 3.48 -0.21 3.60
N ARG A 10 4.22 -0.69 4.61
CA ARG A 10 3.67 -0.95 5.94
C ARG A 10 4.21 0.06 6.94
N GLY A 11 3.37 0.51 7.86
CA GLY A 11 3.81 1.23 9.05
C GLY A 11 4.68 0.33 9.93
N ARG A 12 5.56 0.95 10.75
CA ARG A 12 6.45 0.23 11.67
C ARG A 12 5.71 -0.72 12.61
N SER A 13 4.56 -0.29 13.12
CA SER A 13 3.64 -1.04 13.99
C SER A 13 2.90 -2.19 13.29
N GLY A 14 2.91 -2.24 11.95
CA GLY A 14 2.19 -3.25 11.17
C GLY A 14 0.66 -3.09 11.15
N ASN A 15 0.10 -2.07 11.81
CA ASN A 15 -1.35 -1.83 11.84
C ASN A 15 -1.85 -0.90 10.74
N LEU A 16 -0.97 -0.38 9.88
CA LEU A 16 -1.31 0.50 8.77
C LEU A 16 -0.58 0.03 7.52
N PHE A 17 -1.29 -0.09 6.41
CA PHE A 17 -0.69 -0.28 5.10
C PHE A 17 -1.17 0.78 4.12
N LYS A 18 -0.31 1.09 3.15
CA LYS A 18 -0.55 2.07 2.09
C LYS A 18 -0.18 1.46 0.73
N ILE A 19 -0.98 1.73 -0.28
CA ILE A 19 -0.76 1.33 -1.66
C ILE A 19 -0.82 2.59 -2.52
N ILE A 20 0.23 2.84 -3.28
CA ILE A 20 0.31 3.97 -4.23
C ILE A 20 0.48 3.41 -5.63
N TRP A 21 -0.29 3.93 -6.58
CA TRP A 21 -0.16 3.60 -8.00
C TRP A 21 -0.54 4.78 -8.88
N HIS A 22 -0.10 4.71 -10.14
CA HIS A 22 -0.44 5.67 -11.19
C HIS A 22 -1.27 4.95 -12.25
N ASP A 23 -2.46 5.46 -12.58
CA ASP A 23 -3.41 4.82 -13.51
C ASP A 23 -3.51 5.53 -14.87
N GLY A 24 -2.59 6.46 -15.14
CA GLY A 24 -2.57 7.25 -16.37
C GLY A 24 -3.46 8.50 -16.34
N LEU A 25 -4.39 8.60 -15.39
CA LEU A 25 -5.19 9.80 -15.11
C LEU A 25 -4.62 10.58 -13.92
N GLY A 26 -4.01 9.89 -12.96
CA GLY A 26 -3.33 10.53 -11.84
C GLY A 26 -2.69 9.54 -10.89
N MET A 27 -2.33 10.05 -9.71
CA MET A 27 -1.81 9.25 -8.61
C MET A 27 -2.95 8.92 -7.63
N SER A 28 -3.13 7.63 -7.36
CA SER A 28 -4.11 7.15 -6.38
C SER A 28 -3.40 6.56 -5.16
N LEU A 29 -3.95 6.83 -3.96
CA LEU A 29 -3.48 6.32 -2.68
C LEU A 29 -4.61 5.61 -1.95
N TYR A 30 -4.40 4.34 -1.62
CA TYR A 30 -5.24 3.59 -0.69
C TYR A 30 -4.51 3.39 0.64
N ALA A 31 -5.16 3.74 1.75
CA ALA A 31 -4.64 3.50 3.09
C ALA A 31 -5.70 2.80 3.94
N LYS A 32 -5.31 1.73 4.64
CA LYS A 32 -6.20 1.01 5.56
C LYS A 32 -5.49 0.67 6.85
N ARG A 33 -6.14 1.04 7.95
CA ARG A 33 -5.74 0.68 9.30
C ARG A 33 -6.40 -0.64 9.67
N LEU A 34 -5.62 -1.55 10.23
CA LEU A 34 -6.12 -2.78 10.83
C LEU A 34 -6.66 -2.47 12.22
N GLU A 35 -7.92 -2.83 12.47
CA GLU A 35 -8.53 -2.67 13.78
C GLU A 35 -8.09 -3.77 14.75
N LYS A 36 -7.74 -4.95 14.23
CA LYS A 36 -7.22 -6.10 14.98
C LYS A 36 -6.07 -6.74 14.21
N GLY A 37 -5.05 -7.21 14.94
CA GLY A 37 -3.88 -7.88 14.37
C GLY A 37 -2.84 -6.93 13.75
N ARG A 38 -1.86 -7.51 13.06
CA ARG A 38 -0.76 -6.80 12.37
C ARG A 38 -0.50 -7.44 11.02
N PHE A 39 -0.12 -6.64 10.05
CA PHE A 39 0.31 -7.10 8.75
C PHE A 39 1.72 -7.71 8.85
N LEU A 40 1.84 -8.99 8.51
CA LEU A 40 3.10 -9.72 8.46
C LEU A 40 3.65 -9.62 7.04
N TRP A 41 4.90 -9.16 6.91
CA TRP A 41 5.59 -9.14 5.62
C TRP A 41 6.21 -10.51 5.37
N PRO A 42 6.10 -11.07 4.16
CA PRO A 42 6.90 -12.23 3.78
C PRO A 42 8.39 -11.83 3.78
N SER A 43 9.18 -12.53 4.59
CA SER A 43 10.66 -12.45 4.59
C SER A 43 11.25 -13.21 3.41
#